data_AF-C8NGB9-F1
#
_entry.id   AF-C8NGB9-F1
#
_cell.length_a   1.000
_cell.length_b   1.000
_cell.length_c   1.000
_cell.angle_alpha   90.00
_cell.angle_beta   90.00
_cell.angle_gamma   90.00
#
_symmetry.space_group_name_H-M   'P 1'
#
loop_
_entity.id
_entity.type
_entity.pdbx_description
1 polymer ?
#
loop_
_entity_poly.entity_id
_entity_poly.type
_entity_poly.pdbx_seq_one_letter_code
_entity_poly.pdbx_strand_id
1 'polypeptide(L)'
;MILSNLPKDGSTDMKKKAVIISSSLLVLALGGVTALNVTNPDWRANTIFASTKDKQLAWLKEHEKQIVAWIHSKHPKINSVEFDWETMEVSGVSNGIVNTEYNLSVKGTFNNDENTIIFIDFGLEKKG
;
A
#
# COMPACT_ATOMS: atom_id res chain seq x y z
N MET A 1 -29.59 58.69 25.10
CA MET A 1 -29.31 57.70 24.03
C MET A 1 -28.09 58.16 23.26
N ILE A 2 -26.90 57.63 23.57
CA ILE A 2 -25.76 57.57 22.65
C ILE A 2 -25.11 56.21 22.89
N LEU A 3 -25.21 55.35 21.89
CA LEU A 3 -24.48 54.10 21.76
C LEU A 3 -23.00 54.42 21.50
N SER A 4 -22.07 53.80 22.23
CA SER A 4 -20.70 53.63 21.77
C SER A 4 -20.45 52.16 21.45
N ASN A 5 -20.69 51.81 20.18
CA ASN A 5 -20.21 50.58 19.56
C ASN A 5 -18.69 50.64 19.43
N LEU A 6 -17.97 49.90 20.24
CA LEU A 6 -16.53 49.66 20.05
C LEU A 6 -16.35 48.66 18.89
N PRO A 7 -15.40 48.85 17.96
CA PRO A 7 -15.14 47.87 16.91
C PRO A 7 -14.61 46.60 17.56
N LYS A 8 -15.26 45.45 17.32
CA LYS A 8 -14.66 44.16 17.67
C LYS A 8 -13.42 44.00 16.81
N ASP A 9 -12.26 44.02 17.46
CA ASP A 9 -10.94 43.86 16.86
C ASP A 9 -10.88 42.62 15.95
N GLY A 10 -10.80 42.82 14.64
CA GLY A 10 -10.64 41.76 13.64
C GLY A 10 -9.26 41.09 13.65
N SER A 11 -8.28 41.63 14.40
CA SER A 11 -6.93 41.07 14.53
C SER A 11 -6.92 39.77 15.34
N THR A 12 -7.76 39.69 16.39
CA THR A 12 -7.88 38.48 17.21
C THR A 12 -8.57 37.34 16.46
N ASP A 13 -9.52 37.63 15.56
CA ASP A 13 -10.20 36.62 14.75
C ASP A 13 -9.29 36.03 13.65
N MET A 14 -8.47 36.86 12.98
CA MET A 14 -7.50 36.36 12.00
C MET A 14 -6.40 35.50 12.63
N LYS A 15 -5.91 35.86 13.82
CA LYS A 15 -4.89 35.07 14.54
C LYS A 15 -5.45 33.72 14.99
N LYS A 16 -6.68 33.67 15.50
CA LYS A 16 -7.35 32.41 15.85
C LYS A 16 -7.57 31.52 14.63
N LYS A 17 -8.00 32.09 13.49
CA LYS A 17 -8.16 31.34 12.23
C LYS A 17 -6.83 30.82 11.68
N ALA A 18 -5.77 31.62 11.72
CA ALA A 18 -4.42 31.21 11.32
C ALA A 18 -3.86 30.12 12.24
N VAL A 19 -4.05 30.24 13.55
CA VAL A 19 -3.67 29.22 14.54
C VAL A 19 -4.43 27.92 14.29
N ILE A 20 -5.75 27.96 14.09
CA ILE A 20 -6.56 26.77 13.80
C ILE A 20 -6.09 26.09 12.50
N ILE A 21 -5.88 26.84 11.41
CA ILE A 21 -5.42 26.26 10.13
C ILE A 21 -4.02 25.66 10.27
N SER A 22 -3.11 26.34 10.99
CA SER A 22 -1.77 25.82 11.26
C SER A 22 -1.78 24.58 12.15
N SER A 23 -2.69 24.51 13.13
CA SER A 23 -2.88 23.34 13.98
C SER A 23 -3.56 22.19 13.25
N SER A 24 -4.48 22.43 12.31
CA SER A 24 -5.03 21.39 11.43
C SER A 24 -3.98 20.82 10.49
N LEU A 25 -3.10 21.67 9.93
CA LEU A 25 -1.97 21.23 9.12
C LEU A 25 -0.90 20.51 9.95
N LEU A 26 -0.64 20.95 11.18
CA LEU A 26 0.29 20.29 12.10
C LEU A 26 -0.29 18.99 12.65
N VAL A 27 -1.61 18.90 12.89
CA VAL A 27 -2.29 17.63 13.16
C VAL A 27 -2.27 16.77 11.90
N LEU A 28 -2.48 17.26 10.69
CA LEU A 28 -2.28 16.43 9.48
C LEU A 28 -0.81 16.01 9.29
N ALA A 29 0.15 16.80 9.76
CA ALA A 29 1.58 16.51 9.70
C ALA A 29 2.10 15.62 10.87
N LEU A 30 1.46 15.63 12.05
CA LEU A 30 1.89 14.93 13.27
C LEU A 30 0.83 13.99 13.89
N GLY A 31 -0.43 14.00 13.47
CA GLY A 31 -1.57 13.39 14.19
C GLY A 31 -2.85 13.03 13.38
N GLY A 32 -2.85 13.18 12.06
CA GLY A 32 -3.93 12.78 11.13
C GLY A 32 -3.66 11.43 10.48
N VAL A 33 -2.60 10.77 10.91
CA VAL A 33 -2.36 9.35 10.71
C VAL A 33 -2.88 8.69 11.97
N THR A 34 -4.15 8.28 11.95
CA THR A 34 -4.73 7.38 12.94
C THR A 34 -3.71 6.28 13.22
N ALA A 35 -3.20 6.20 14.46
CA ALA A 35 -2.34 5.14 15.00
C ALA A 35 -2.03 4.00 14.01
N LEU A 36 -1.17 4.27 13.03
CA LEU A 36 -0.69 3.21 12.16
C LEU A 36 0.29 2.46 13.03
N ASN A 37 0.03 1.19 13.21
CA ASN A 37 0.96 0.27 13.83
C ASN A 37 2.20 0.23 12.92
N VAL A 38 3.17 1.14 13.14
CA VAL A 38 4.35 1.41 12.28
C VAL A 38 5.28 0.19 12.17
N THR A 39 4.97 -0.89 12.88
CA THR A 39 5.69 -2.16 12.87
C THR A 39 5.30 -3.10 11.73
N ASN A 40 4.18 -2.88 11.02
CA ASN A 40 3.84 -3.67 9.82
C ASN A 40 3.98 -2.81 8.54
N PRO A 41 4.94 -3.10 7.63
CA PRO A 41 5.13 -2.37 6.37
C PRO A 41 3.88 -2.27 5.48
N ASP A 42 2.87 -3.11 5.70
CA ASP A 42 1.59 -3.09 4.96
C ASP A 42 0.68 -1.89 5.32
N TRP A 43 1.07 -1.07 6.31
CA TRP A 43 0.37 0.16 6.67
C TRP A 43 0.13 1.09 5.47
N ARG A 44 1.05 1.08 4.49
CA ARG A 44 0.98 1.92 3.28
C ARG A 44 -0.28 1.65 2.47
N ALA A 45 -0.72 0.39 2.39
CA ALA A 45 -1.92 -0.02 1.66
C ALA A 45 -3.23 0.53 2.27
N ASN A 46 -3.21 0.88 3.55
CA ASN A 46 -4.37 1.41 4.29
C ASN A 46 -4.45 2.95 4.27
N THR A 47 -3.58 3.61 3.50
CA THR A 47 -3.59 5.07 3.35
C THR A 47 -4.34 5.49 2.09
N ILE A 48 -4.85 6.72 2.08
CA ILE A 48 -5.43 7.33 0.87
C ILE A 48 -4.41 7.51 -0.27
N PHE A 49 -3.11 7.36 0.02
CA PHE A 49 -2.01 7.47 -0.93
C PHE A 49 -1.50 6.10 -1.41
N ALA A 50 -2.14 4.99 -1.02
CA ALA A 50 -1.77 3.65 -1.45
C ALA A 50 -1.83 3.52 -2.98
N SER A 51 -0.70 3.16 -3.59
CA SER A 51 -0.68 2.81 -5.00
C SER A 51 -1.41 1.49 -5.26
N THR A 52 -1.77 1.21 -6.52
CA THR A 52 -2.31 -0.11 -6.90
C THR A 52 -1.35 -1.23 -6.52
N LYS A 53 -0.04 -1.01 -6.71
CA LYS A 53 1.02 -1.95 -6.36
C LYS A 53 1.00 -2.26 -4.85
N ASP A 54 0.86 -1.24 -4.00
CA ASP A 54 0.82 -1.43 -2.54
C ASP A 54 -0.36 -2.31 -2.12
N LYS A 55 -1.53 -2.12 -2.73
CA LYS A 55 -2.72 -2.93 -2.45
C LYS A 55 -2.58 -4.37 -2.91
N GLN A 56 -2.00 -4.58 -4.09
CA GLN A 56 -1.73 -5.92 -4.62
C GLN A 56 -0.73 -6.66 -3.72
N LEU A 57 0.34 -6.00 -3.29
CA LEU A 57 1.34 -6.59 -2.40
C LEU A 57 0.73 -6.96 -1.04
N ALA A 58 -0.08 -6.08 -0.47
CA ALA A 58 -0.76 -6.35 0.80
C ALA A 58 -1.68 -7.58 0.70
N TRP A 59 -2.44 -7.70 -0.40
CA TRP A 59 -3.29 -8.87 -0.63
C TRP A 59 -2.47 -10.17 -0.70
N LEU A 60 -1.34 -10.18 -1.41
CA LEU A 60 -0.48 -11.36 -1.53
C LEU A 60 0.08 -11.80 -0.17
N LYS A 61 0.57 -10.86 0.64
CA LYS A 61 1.07 -11.16 1.99
C LYS A 61 -0.02 -11.66 2.92
N GLU A 62 -1.22 -11.07 2.87
CA GLU A 62 -2.37 -11.53 3.64
C GLU A 62 -2.75 -12.98 3.27
N HIS A 63 -2.56 -13.36 2.00
CA HIS A 63 -2.91 -14.67 1.45
C HIS A 63 -1.71 -15.64 1.35
N GLU A 64 -0.55 -15.29 1.90
CA GLU A 64 0.69 -16.08 1.78
C GLU A 64 0.49 -17.55 2.18
N LYS A 65 -0.18 -17.81 3.30
CA LYS A 65 -0.45 -19.18 3.78
C LYS A 65 -1.26 -20.00 2.78
N GLN A 66 -2.22 -19.39 2.10
CA GLN A 66 -3.04 -20.07 1.10
C GLN A 66 -2.23 -20.36 -0.17
N ILE A 67 -1.39 -19.41 -0.59
CA ILE A 67 -0.48 -19.57 -1.72
C ILE A 67 0.50 -20.73 -1.44
N VAL A 68 1.14 -20.76 -0.26
CA VAL A 68 2.04 -21.84 0.15
C VAL A 68 1.33 -23.19 0.20
N ALA A 69 0.12 -23.24 0.75
CA ALA A 69 -0.68 -24.47 0.77
C ALA A 69 -1.00 -24.99 -0.65
N TRP A 70 -1.30 -24.09 -1.59
CA TRP A 70 -1.50 -24.46 -3.00
C TRP A 70 -0.21 -24.99 -3.63
N ILE A 71 0.95 -24.35 -3.38
CA ILE A 71 2.25 -24.83 -3.87
C ILE A 71 2.51 -26.25 -3.36
N HIS A 72 2.37 -26.49 -2.05
CA HIS A 72 2.58 -27.82 -1.47
C HIS A 72 1.62 -28.87 -2.04
N SER A 73 0.37 -28.48 -2.33
CA SER A 73 -0.60 -29.38 -2.98
C SER A 73 -0.15 -29.82 -4.37
N LYS A 74 0.51 -28.94 -5.13
CA LYS A 74 1.00 -29.24 -6.49
C LYS A 74 2.40 -29.85 -6.50
N HIS A 75 3.22 -29.50 -5.52
CA HIS A 75 4.63 -29.84 -5.42
C HIS A 75 4.95 -30.36 -4.02
N PRO A 76 4.55 -31.59 -3.68
CA PRO A 76 4.69 -32.15 -2.33
C PRO A 76 6.15 -32.39 -1.88
N LYS A 77 7.13 -32.18 -2.77
CA LYS A 77 8.58 -32.21 -2.44
C LYS A 77 9.09 -30.86 -1.92
N ILE A 78 8.31 -29.80 -2.07
CA ILE A 78 8.58 -28.50 -1.49
C ILE A 78 8.04 -28.52 -0.07
N ASN A 79 8.92 -28.25 0.89
CA ASN A 79 8.64 -28.27 2.33
C ASN A 79 8.50 -26.85 2.91
N SER A 80 9.23 -25.88 2.34
CA SER A 80 9.15 -24.47 2.69
C SER A 80 9.25 -23.61 1.43
N VAL A 81 8.66 -22.41 1.50
CA VAL A 81 8.68 -21.40 0.44
C VAL A 81 8.96 -20.07 1.11
N GLU A 82 9.91 -19.32 0.56
CA GLU A 82 10.29 -18.01 1.07
C GLU A 82 10.13 -16.99 -0.06
N PHE A 83 9.19 -16.05 0.11
CA PHE A 83 8.92 -15.02 -0.87
C PHE A 83 9.84 -13.82 -0.72
N ASP A 84 10.42 -13.37 -1.83
CA ASP A 84 11.06 -12.07 -1.94
C ASP A 84 10.03 -11.05 -2.44
N TRP A 85 9.28 -10.50 -1.50
CA TRP A 85 8.24 -9.50 -1.76
C TRP A 85 8.75 -8.22 -2.44
N GLU A 86 10.05 -7.90 -2.33
CA GLU A 86 10.63 -6.73 -2.98
C GLU A 86 10.72 -6.92 -4.49
N THR A 87 10.77 -8.17 -4.95
CA THR A 87 10.80 -8.51 -6.38
C THR A 87 9.44 -8.42 -7.07
N MET A 88 8.37 -8.09 -6.35
CA MET A 88 7.04 -8.02 -6.95
C MET A 88 7.01 -6.99 -8.09
N GLU A 89 6.61 -7.45 -9.27
CA GLU A 89 6.44 -6.63 -10.47
C GLU A 89 5.09 -6.86 -11.13
N VAL A 90 4.61 -5.85 -11.84
CA VAL A 90 3.45 -5.97 -12.72
C VAL A 90 3.91 -5.56 -14.11
N SER A 91 3.92 -6.51 -15.03
CA SER A 91 4.41 -6.34 -16.40
C SER A 91 3.32 -6.62 -17.41
N GLY A 92 3.33 -5.86 -18.51
CA GLY A 92 2.38 -6.07 -19.62
C GLY A 92 2.85 -7.21 -20.51
N VAL A 93 1.93 -8.10 -20.87
CA VAL A 93 2.14 -9.13 -21.89
C VAL A 93 1.65 -8.55 -23.21
N SER A 94 2.56 -8.42 -24.18
CA SER A 94 2.31 -7.76 -25.47
C SER A 94 2.23 -8.77 -26.61
N ASN A 95 1.30 -8.55 -27.54
CA ASN A 95 1.25 -9.26 -28.81
C ASN A 95 2.09 -8.59 -29.91
N GLY A 96 2.98 -7.66 -29.55
CA GLY A 96 3.82 -6.88 -30.46
C GLY A 96 3.25 -5.52 -30.84
N ILE A 97 1.96 -5.25 -30.58
CA ILE A 97 1.31 -3.96 -30.88
C ILE A 97 0.80 -3.28 -29.60
N VAL A 98 0.07 -4.04 -28.77
CA VAL A 98 -0.47 -3.55 -27.51
C VAL A 98 -0.26 -4.57 -26.41
N ASN A 99 -0.26 -4.10 -25.16
CA ASN A 99 -0.39 -5.00 -24.02
C ASN A 99 -1.82 -5.55 -24.04
N THR A 100 -1.92 -6.86 -24.23
CA THR A 100 -3.19 -7.58 -24.24
C THR A 100 -3.57 -7.98 -22.82
N GLU A 101 -2.58 -8.32 -22.01
CA GLU A 101 -2.73 -8.83 -20.64
C GLU A 101 -1.67 -8.22 -19.73
N TYR A 102 -1.81 -8.45 -18.43
CA TYR A 102 -0.79 -8.10 -17.44
C TYR A 102 -0.52 -9.32 -16.57
N ASN A 103 0.73 -9.49 -16.16
CA ASN A 103 1.12 -10.47 -15.15
C ASN A 103 1.65 -9.75 -13.93
N LEU A 104 1.20 -10.17 -12.75
CA LEU A 104 1.89 -9.89 -11.51
C LEU A 104 2.80 -11.07 -11.21
N SER A 105 4.08 -10.83 -11.00
CA SER A 105 5.04 -11.87 -10.62
C SER A 105 5.74 -11.56 -9.30
N VAL A 106 6.08 -12.60 -8.54
CA VAL A 106 6.91 -12.55 -7.33
C VAL A 106 7.94 -13.67 -7.39
N LYS A 107 9.19 -13.37 -7.03
CA LYS A 107 10.25 -14.37 -6.89
C LYS A 107 10.33 -14.89 -5.46
N GLY A 108 10.90 -16.08 -5.31
CA GLY A 108 11.23 -16.64 -4.01
C GLY A 108 12.20 -17.80 -4.11
N THR A 109 12.49 -18.40 -2.97
CA THR A 109 13.22 -19.67 -2.86
C THR A 109 12.28 -20.75 -2.32
N PHE A 110 12.73 -22.00 -2.35
CA PHE A 110 12.08 -23.07 -1.61
C PHE A 110 13.10 -23.91 -0.87
N ASN A 111 12.64 -24.64 0.16
CA ASN A 111 13.45 -25.52 0.99
C ASN A 111 14.69 -24.82 1.60
N ASN A 112 14.62 -23.51 1.78
CA ASN A 112 15.71 -22.70 2.33
C ASN A 112 17.02 -22.84 1.52
N ASP A 113 16.91 -23.10 0.20
CA ASP A 113 18.02 -23.22 -0.74
C ASP A 113 18.08 -21.98 -1.65
N GLU A 114 19.09 -21.14 -1.42
CA GLU A 114 19.33 -19.91 -2.18
C GLU A 114 19.67 -20.17 -3.66
N ASN A 115 20.00 -21.41 -4.05
CA ASN A 115 20.25 -21.78 -5.44
C ASN A 115 18.96 -22.13 -6.20
N THR A 116 17.81 -22.09 -5.53
CA THR A 116 16.51 -22.32 -6.14
C THR A 116 15.81 -21.00 -6.40
N ILE A 117 15.05 -20.93 -7.49
CA ILE A 117 14.21 -19.76 -7.78
C ILE A 117 12.82 -20.28 -8.15
N ILE A 118 11.80 -19.78 -7.45
CA ILE A 118 10.41 -19.92 -7.83
C ILE A 118 9.91 -18.57 -8.35
N PHE A 119 9.11 -18.63 -9.42
CA PHE A 119 8.32 -17.51 -9.91
C PHE A 119 6.86 -17.86 -9.71
N ILE A 120 6.10 -16.95 -9.09
CA ILE A 120 4.65 -17.08 -8.99
C ILE A 120 4.02 -15.97 -9.81
N ASP A 121 3.33 -16.37 -10.87
CA ASP A 121 2.67 -15.47 -11.81
C ASP A 121 1.15 -15.51 -11.59
N PHE A 122 0.56 -14.32 -11.50
CA PHE A 122 -0.87 -14.10 -11.46
C PHE A 122 -1.28 -13.34 -12.73
N GLY A 123 -2.03 -14.02 -13.60
CA GLY A 123 -2.66 -13.37 -14.73
C GLY A 123 -3.68 -12.33 -14.26
N LEU A 124 -3.57 -11.11 -14.78
CA LEU A 124 -4.48 -10.01 -14.50
C LEU A 124 -5.30 -9.70 -15.74
N GLU A 125 -6.61 -9.89 -15.62
CA GLU A 125 -7.54 -9.50 -16.66
C GLU A 125 -7.77 -7.98 -16.64
N LYS A 126 -7.70 -7.37 -17.82
CA LYS A 126 -8.12 -5.98 -17.98
C LYS A 126 -9.64 -5.94 -17.95
N LYS A 127 -10.23 -5.28 -16.96
CA LYS A 127 -11.66 -4.91 -17.05
C LYS A 127 -11.83 -3.95 -18.23
N GLY A 128 -12.60 -4.39 -19.22
CA GLY A 128 -13.05 -3.59 -20.37
C GLY A 128 -14.03 -2.50 -19.98
#